data_AF-A0A510PQI7-F1
#
_entry.id   AF-A0A510PQI7-F1
#
_cell.length_a   1.000
_cell.length_b   1.000
_cell.length_c   1.000
_cell.angle_alpha   90.00
_cell.angle_beta   90.00
_cell.angle_gamma   90.00
#
_symmetry.space_group_name_H-M   'P 1'
#
loop_
_entity.id
_entity.type
_entity.pdbx_description
1 polymer ?
#
loop_
_entity_poly.entity_id
_entity_poly.type
_entity_poly.pdbx_seq_one_letter_code
_entity_poly.pdbx_strand_id
1 'polypeptide(L)'
;MANLPEQVQSLIEQTRQQIIDPNTQRNVIELIEKIIIYKFPQKSRQELEAMFNLTEWKQTKFYQEAKEEGKIEGKIEGKIEGKIEGKLEGKLEGKIEGKLEGKLEGKLEGKLETIPLLIRLGLNEEQIARELNLRVEIVRQFIANQNN
;
A
#
# COMPACT_ATOMS: atom_id res chain seq x y z
N MET A 1 12.78 -46.46 21.91
CA MET A 1 13.56 -45.27 21.51
C MET A 1 12.80 -44.07 22.04
N ALA A 2 13.42 -43.20 22.84
CA ALA A 2 12.70 -42.04 23.40
C ALA A 2 12.24 -41.10 22.26
N ASN A 3 11.03 -40.57 22.38
CA ASN A 3 10.45 -39.68 21.38
C ASN A 3 11.17 -38.33 21.42
N LEU A 4 11.52 -37.76 20.26
CA LEU A 4 12.32 -36.52 20.19
C LEU A 4 11.68 -35.34 20.96
N PRO A 5 10.34 -35.12 20.92
CA PRO A 5 9.69 -34.13 21.77
C PRO A 5 9.91 -34.33 23.27
N GLU A 6 9.82 -35.57 23.76
CA GLU A 6 10.04 -35.89 25.17
C GLU A 6 11.50 -35.61 25.58
N GLN A 7 12.45 -35.90 24.69
CA GLN A 7 13.87 -35.60 24.92
C GLN A 7 14.12 -34.10 25.02
N VAL A 8 13.52 -33.30 24.14
CA VAL A 8 13.64 -31.84 24.16
C VAL A 8 13.03 -31.25 25.43
N GLN A 9 11.85 -31.72 25.83
CA GLN A 9 11.22 -31.28 27.08
C GLN A 9 12.06 -31.64 28.30
N SER A 10 12.55 -32.88 28.36
CA SER A 10 13.41 -33.32 29.45
C SER A 10 14.68 -32.47 29.55
N LEU A 11 15.28 -32.11 28.42
CA LEU A 11 16.48 -31.28 28.38
C LEU A 11 16.21 -29.84 28.87
N ILE A 12 15.07 -29.27 28.50
CA ILE A 12 14.66 -27.93 28.97
C ILE A 12 14.39 -27.94 30.48
N GLU A 13 13.70 -28.95 31.00
CA GLU A 13 13.44 -29.09 32.43
C GLU A 13 14.73 -29.33 33.23
N GLN A 14 15.65 -30.15 32.72
CA GLN A 14 16.97 -30.32 33.32
C GLN A 14 17.76 -29.00 33.34
N THR A 15 17.71 -28.23 32.27
CA THR A 15 18.35 -26.91 32.18
C THR A 15 17.78 -25.96 33.25
N ARG A 16 16.45 -25.97 33.43
CA ARG A 16 15.76 -25.16 34.45
C ARG A 16 16.11 -25.56 35.87
N GLN A 17 16.31 -26.84 36.12
CA GLN A 17 16.57 -27.36 37.48
C GLN A 17 18.05 -27.34 37.87
N GLN A 18 18.96 -27.55 36.92
CA GLN A 18 20.39 -27.73 37.20
C GLN A 18 21.19 -26.44 37.04
N ILE A 19 20.74 -25.51 36.20
CA ILE A 19 21.45 -24.24 35.97
C ILE A 19 20.84 -23.15 36.82
N ILE A 20 21.57 -22.73 37.85
CA ILE A 20 21.15 -21.69 38.81
C ILE A 20 21.30 -20.29 38.22
N ASP A 21 22.37 -20.04 37.45
CA ASP A 21 22.60 -18.73 36.83
C ASP A 21 21.56 -18.46 35.73
N PRO A 22 20.71 -17.42 35.88
CA PRO A 22 19.62 -17.16 34.93
C PRO A 22 20.10 -16.86 33.51
N ASN A 23 21.28 -16.24 33.37
CA ASN A 23 21.82 -15.89 32.05
C ASN A 23 22.26 -17.16 31.30
N THR A 24 22.99 -18.04 31.98
CA THR A 24 23.43 -19.32 31.43
C THR A 24 22.24 -20.22 31.13
N GLN A 25 21.25 -20.28 32.03
CA GLN A 25 20.02 -21.04 31.82
C GLN A 25 19.31 -20.57 30.55
N ARG A 26 19.15 -19.25 30.39
CA ARG A 26 18.57 -18.66 29.17
C ARG A 26 19.38 -19.01 27.92
N ASN A 27 20.70 -18.86 27.95
CA ASN A 27 21.55 -19.14 26.80
C ASN A 27 21.48 -20.61 26.34
N VAL A 28 21.37 -21.56 27.28
CA VAL A 28 21.22 -22.98 26.96
C VAL A 28 19.86 -23.28 26.36
N ILE A 29 18.78 -22.72 26.91
CA ILE A 29 17.43 -22.84 26.33
C ILE A 29 17.40 -22.24 24.92
N GLU A 30 18.00 -21.06 24.72
CA GLU A 30 18.13 -20.43 23.40
C GLU A 30 18.87 -21.31 22.39
N LEU A 31 19.92 -22.02 22.82
CA LEU A 31 20.65 -22.96 21.97
C LEU A 31 19.78 -24.16 21.57
N ILE A 32 19.02 -24.74 22.52
CA ILE A 32 18.10 -25.85 22.24
C ILE A 32 17.06 -25.42 21.20
N GLU A 33 16.45 -24.25 21.36
CA GLU A 33 15.48 -23.71 20.41
C GLU A 33 16.08 -23.50 19.02
N LYS A 34 17.28 -22.92 18.93
CA LYS A 34 17.99 -22.75 17.65
C LYS A 34 18.24 -24.09 16.95
N ILE A 35 18.63 -25.13 17.69
CA ILE A 35 18.83 -26.47 17.15
C ILE A 35 17.52 -27.04 16.61
N ILE A 36 16.38 -26.84 17.30
CA ILE A 36 15.07 -27.29 16.83
C ILE A 36 14.72 -26.61 15.50
N ILE A 37 14.87 -25.29 15.42
CA ILE A 37 14.60 -24.52 14.18
C ILE A 37 15.47 -25.05 13.04
N TYR A 38 16.76 -25.23 13.29
CA TYR A 38 17.70 -25.73 12.27
C TYR A 38 17.38 -27.17 11.83
N LYS A 39 16.95 -28.03 12.76
CA LYS A 39 16.59 -29.43 12.49
C LYS A 39 15.26 -29.57 11.74
N PHE A 40 14.38 -28.57 11.83
CA PHE A 40 13.05 -28.57 11.22
C PHE A 40 12.80 -27.32 10.36
N PRO A 41 13.57 -27.10 9.28
CA PRO A 41 13.52 -25.86 8.51
C PRO A 41 12.19 -25.63 7.77
N GLN A 42 11.43 -26.71 7.53
CA GLN A 42 10.15 -26.65 6.82
C GLN A 42 8.93 -26.52 7.75
N LYS A 43 9.15 -26.57 9.07
CA LYS A 43 8.05 -26.43 10.02
C LYS A 43 7.91 -24.99 10.43
N SER A 44 6.68 -24.51 10.41
CA SER A 44 6.35 -23.24 11.01
C SER A 44 6.60 -23.29 12.51
N ARG A 45 6.80 -22.11 13.09
CA ARG A 45 6.91 -21.94 14.53
C ARG A 45 5.71 -22.56 15.28
N GLN A 46 4.49 -22.36 14.79
CA GLN A 46 3.29 -22.87 15.44
C GLN A 46 3.29 -24.41 15.48
N GLU A 47 3.77 -25.05 14.41
CA GLU A 47 3.95 -26.50 14.37
C GLU A 47 5.03 -26.98 15.33
N LEU A 48 6.12 -26.23 15.48
CA LEU A 48 7.19 -26.54 16.45
C LEU A 48 6.72 -26.36 17.89
N GLU A 49 6.02 -25.26 18.20
CA GLU A 49 5.41 -25.02 19.51
C GLU A 49 4.43 -26.15 19.87
N ALA A 50 3.59 -26.59 18.92
CA ALA A 50 2.67 -27.71 19.11
C ALA A 50 3.39 -29.05 19.28
N MET A 51 4.43 -29.33 18.49
CA MET A 51 5.19 -30.57 18.57
C MET A 51 5.98 -30.73 19.86
N PHE A 52 6.56 -29.63 20.37
CA PHE A 52 7.43 -29.66 21.54
C PHE A 52 6.74 -29.15 22.83
N ASN A 53 5.49 -28.69 22.73
CA ASN A 53 4.71 -28.05 23.80
C ASN A 53 5.47 -26.89 24.47
N LEU A 54 6.08 -26.03 23.66
CA LEU A 54 6.90 -24.93 24.13
C LEU A 54 6.16 -23.61 23.93
N THR A 55 5.82 -22.93 25.02
CA THR A 55 5.01 -21.70 24.99
C THR A 55 5.85 -20.41 25.11
N GLU A 56 7.16 -20.52 25.39
CA GLU A 56 8.00 -19.39 25.80
C GLU A 56 8.99 -18.85 24.75
N TRP A 57 8.92 -19.32 23.50
CA TRP A 57 9.85 -18.96 22.40
C TRP A 57 9.91 -17.44 22.09
N LYS A 58 8.98 -16.65 22.65
CA LYS A 58 8.91 -15.19 22.45
C LYS A 58 9.96 -14.39 23.23
N GLN A 59 10.74 -15.02 24.12
CA GLN A 59 11.68 -14.30 24.98
C GLN A 59 13.13 -14.32 24.50
N THR A 60 13.46 -15.08 23.45
CA THR A 60 14.85 -15.21 23.01
C THR A 60 15.33 -13.99 22.24
N LYS A 61 16.64 -13.68 22.35
CA LYS A 61 17.23 -12.57 21.58
C LYS A 61 17.04 -12.75 20.08
N PHE A 62 17.24 -13.97 19.59
CA PHE A 62 17.03 -14.32 18.19
C PHE A 62 15.62 -14.00 17.70
N TYR A 63 14.59 -14.29 18.50
CA TYR A 63 13.22 -13.95 18.12
C TYR A 63 12.97 -12.43 18.11
N GLN A 64 13.54 -11.71 19.08
CA GLN A 64 13.41 -10.26 19.13
C GLN A 64 14.07 -9.60 17.91
N GLU A 65 15.27 -10.06 17.55
CA GLU A 65 16.01 -9.63 16.36
C GLU A 65 15.19 -9.90 15.08
N ALA A 66 14.77 -11.16 14.85
CA ALA A 66 13.98 -11.50 13.67
C ALA A 66 12.65 -10.73 13.57
N LYS A 67 11.99 -10.47 14.71
CA LYS A 67 10.76 -9.65 14.74
C LYS A 67 11.05 -8.18 14.44
N GLU A 68 12.17 -7.66 14.93
CA GLU A 68 12.59 -6.29 14.69
C GLU A 68 13.01 -6.09 13.23
N GLU A 69 13.78 -7.02 12.66
CA GLU A 69 14.11 -7.07 11.23
C GLU A 69 12.85 -7.06 10.38
N GLY A 70 11.91 -7.98 10.61
CA GLY A 70 10.64 -8.01 9.85
C GLY A 70 9.81 -6.74 10.00
N LYS A 71 9.86 -6.06 11.15
CA LYS A 71 9.20 -4.77 11.35
C LYS A 71 9.90 -3.65 10.59
N ILE A 72 11.23 -3.67 10.50
CA ILE A 72 12.01 -2.71 9.72
C ILE A 72 11.75 -2.92 8.23
N GLU A 73 11.83 -4.16 7.74
CA GLU A 73 11.55 -4.53 6.36
C GLU A 73 10.14 -4.10 5.96
N GLY A 74 9.10 -4.50 6.70
CA GLY A 74 7.72 -4.12 6.37
C GLY A 74 7.46 -2.61 6.40
N LYS A 75 8.17 -1.85 7.25
CA LYS A 75 8.11 -0.38 7.23
C LYS A 75 8.78 0.23 6.00
N ILE A 76 9.91 -0.34 5.58
CA ILE A 76 10.64 0.12 4.41
C ILE A 76 9.83 -0.19 3.16
N GLU A 77 9.37 -1.42 3.00
CA GLU A 77 8.53 -1.88 1.88
C GLU A 77 7.26 -1.03 1.78
N GLY A 78 6.46 -0.96 2.85
CA GLY A 78 5.21 -0.18 2.81
C GLY A 78 5.42 1.32 2.53
N LYS A 79 6.55 1.90 2.95
CA LYS A 79 6.88 3.30 2.63
C LYS A 79 7.32 3.48 1.17
N ILE A 80 8.05 2.51 0.62
CA ILE A 80 8.49 2.53 -0.77
C ILE A 80 7.29 2.32 -1.69
N GLU A 81 6.50 1.28 -1.45
CA GLU A 81 5.29 0.94 -2.21
C GLU A 81 4.31 2.10 -2.22
N GLY A 82 3.88 2.58 -1.04
CA GLY A 82 2.92 3.68 -0.97
C GLY A 82 3.41 4.98 -1.61
N LYS A 83 4.72 5.25 -1.61
CA LYS A 83 5.29 6.42 -2.29
C LYS A 83 5.33 6.25 -3.81
N ILE A 84 5.61 5.04 -4.30
CA ILE A 84 5.65 4.75 -5.73
C ILE A 84 4.24 4.77 -6.29
N GLU A 85 3.31 4.05 -5.66
CA GLU A 85 1.91 3.97 -6.06
C GLU A 85 1.27 5.36 -6.07
N GLY A 86 1.29 6.08 -4.95
CA GLY A 86 0.67 7.40 -4.88
C GLY A 86 1.26 8.43 -5.86
N LYS A 87 2.56 8.33 -6.18
CA LYS A 87 3.19 9.20 -7.18
C LYS A 87 2.79 8.83 -8.61
N LEU A 88 2.67 7.54 -8.90
CA LEU A 88 2.27 7.07 -10.23
C LEU A 88 0.80 7.37 -10.49
N GLU A 89 -0.07 7.03 -9.55
CA GLU A 89 -1.52 7.28 -9.62
C GLU A 89 -1.79 8.77 -9.79
N GLY A 90 -1.33 9.61 -8.86
CA GLY A 90 -1.58 11.06 -8.93
C GLY A 90 -1.02 11.72 -10.21
N LYS A 91 0.11 11.23 -10.74
CA LYS A 91 0.66 11.74 -12.00
C LYS A 91 -0.15 11.30 -13.23
N LEU A 92 -0.65 10.06 -13.22
CA LEU A 92 -1.45 9.53 -14.33
C LEU A 92 -2.84 10.18 -14.34
N GLU A 93 -3.51 10.22 -13.19
CA GLU A 93 -4.81 10.85 -13.02
C GLU A 93 -4.76 12.32 -13.43
N GLY A 94 -3.88 13.11 -12.81
CA GLY A 94 -3.79 14.55 -13.13
C GLY A 94 -3.42 14.83 -14.59
N LYS A 95 -2.65 13.95 -15.24
CA LYS A 95 -2.34 14.09 -16.67
C LYS A 95 -3.53 13.75 -17.57
N ILE A 96 -4.31 12.73 -17.20
CA ILE A 96 -5.50 12.32 -17.97
C ILE A 96 -6.59 13.37 -17.82
N GLU A 97 -6.90 13.76 -16.58
CA GLU A 97 -7.90 14.77 -16.26
C GLU A 97 -7.57 16.09 -16.94
N GLY A 98 -6.38 16.65 -16.68
CA GLY A 98 -5.99 17.94 -17.27
C GLY A 98 -5.96 17.93 -18.81
N LYS A 99 -5.62 16.80 -19.45
CA LYS A 99 -5.67 16.69 -20.91
C LYS A 99 -7.10 16.60 -21.44
N LEU A 100 -7.99 15.91 -20.75
CA LEU A 100 -9.40 15.78 -21.15
C LEU A 100 -10.14 17.10 -20.94
N GLU A 101 -9.99 17.70 -19.76
CA GLU A 101 -10.58 19.00 -19.42
C GLU A 101 -10.09 20.07 -20.40
N GLY A 102 -8.78 20.26 -20.55
CA GLY A 102 -8.24 21.28 -21.47
C GLY A 102 -8.66 21.08 -22.93
N LYS A 103 -8.86 19.82 -23.37
CA LYS A 103 -9.36 19.55 -24.74
C LYS A 103 -10.84 19.88 -24.88
N LEU A 104 -11.66 19.62 -23.86
CA LEU A 104 -13.09 19.93 -23.87
C LEU A 104 -13.32 21.44 -23.75
N GLU A 105 -12.62 22.10 -22.83
CA GLU A 105 -12.65 23.54 -22.62
C GLU A 105 -12.17 24.27 -23.88
N GLY A 106 -11.00 23.93 -24.43
CA GLY A 106 -10.50 24.59 -25.64
C GLY A 106 -11.41 24.38 -26.87
N LYS A 107 -12.09 23.23 -26.97
CA LYS A 107 -13.09 23.00 -28.03
C LYS A 107 -14.34 23.85 -27.82
N LEU A 108 -14.78 24.05 -26.58
CA LEU A 108 -15.91 24.91 -26.26
C LEU A 108 -15.55 26.38 -26.49
N GLU A 109 -14.42 26.84 -25.95
CA GLU A 109 -13.91 28.20 -26.10
C GLU A 109 -13.73 28.57 -27.57
N GLY A 110 -13.09 27.73 -28.37
CA GLY A 110 -12.95 27.97 -29.81
C GLY A 110 -14.29 28.03 -30.56
N LYS A 111 -15.35 27.34 -30.10
CA LYS A 111 -16.70 27.54 -30.63
C LYS A 111 -17.27 28.89 -30.21
N LEU A 112 -17.12 29.27 -28.94
CA LEU A 112 -17.62 30.55 -28.42
C LEU A 112 -16.96 31.75 -29.09
N GLU A 113 -15.65 31.69 -29.37
CA GLU A 113 -14.90 32.72 -30.08
C GLU A 113 -15.43 33.00 -31.50
N THR A 114 -16.12 32.04 -32.12
CA THR A 114 -16.71 32.21 -33.46
C THR A 114 -18.05 32.95 -33.43
N ILE A 115 -18.71 33.04 -32.27
CA ILE A 115 -20.05 33.64 -32.13
C ILE A 115 -20.09 35.09 -32.64
N PRO A 116 -19.15 36.00 -32.28
CA PRO A 116 -19.19 37.39 -32.77
C PRO A 116 -19.12 37.50 -34.29
N LEU A 117 -18.37 36.62 -34.95
CA LEU A 117 -18.29 36.58 -36.41
C LEU A 117 -19.63 36.14 -37.02
N LEU A 118 -20.25 35.09 -36.47
CA LEU A 118 -21.53 34.58 -36.97
C LEU A 118 -22.67 35.61 -36.79
N ILE A 119 -22.66 36.38 -35.69
CA ILE A 119 -23.58 37.50 -35.49
C ILE A 119 -23.39 38.55 -36.58
N ARG A 120 -22.14 38.93 -36.90
CA ARG A 120 -21.83 39.90 -37.95
C ARG A 120 -22.31 39.43 -39.34
N LEU A 121 -22.32 38.13 -39.57
CA LEU A 121 -22.85 37.51 -40.79
C LEU A 121 -24.38 37.43 -40.81
N GLY A 122 -25.07 37.90 -39.77
CA GLY A 122 -26.53 38.01 -39.71
C GLY A 122 -27.25 36.76 -39.19
N LEU A 123 -26.54 35.81 -38.57
CA LEU A 123 -27.15 34.63 -37.97
C LEU A 123 -27.80 35.00 -36.63
N ASN A 124 -28.97 34.42 -36.35
CA ASN A 124 -29.62 34.52 -35.03
C ASN A 124 -29.08 33.48 -34.04
N GLU A 125 -29.41 33.63 -32.76
CA GLU A 125 -28.91 32.79 -31.67
C GLU A 125 -29.24 31.29 -31.88
N GLU A 126 -30.45 30.98 -32.35
CA GLU A 126 -30.89 29.61 -32.62
C GLU A 126 -30.11 28.97 -33.78
N GLN A 127 -29.80 29.74 -34.82
CA GLN A 127 -28.95 29.30 -35.93
C GLN A 127 -27.51 29.08 -35.47
N ILE A 128 -26.94 30.01 -34.70
CA ILE A 128 -25.58 29.90 -34.16
C ILE A 128 -25.44 28.66 -33.27
N ALA A 129 -26.42 28.43 -32.38
CA ALA A 129 -26.45 27.26 -31.52
C ALA A 129 -26.49 25.96 -32.34
N ARG A 130 -27.27 25.93 -33.41
CA ARG A 130 -27.34 24.77 -34.33
C ARG A 130 -26.01 24.53 -35.06
N GLU A 131 -25.43 25.56 -35.67
CA GLU A 131 -24.20 25.46 -36.45
C GLU A 131 -22.99 25.08 -35.57
N LEU A 132 -22.92 25.62 -34.35
CA LEU A 132 -21.86 25.29 -33.41
C LEU A 132 -22.14 24.02 -32.61
N ASN A 133 -23.31 23.39 -32.78
CA ASN A 133 -23.80 22.28 -31.96
C ASN A 133 -23.62 22.59 -30.45
N LEU A 134 -24.22 23.70 -30.04
CA LEU A 134 -24.28 24.22 -28.68
C LEU A 134 -25.74 24.35 -28.25
N ARG A 135 -25.95 24.47 -26.93
CA ARG A 135 -27.26 24.86 -26.40
C ARG A 135 -27.48 26.35 -26.61
N VAL A 136 -28.71 26.75 -26.96
CA VAL A 136 -29.07 28.16 -27.21
C VAL A 136 -28.79 29.02 -25.98
N GLU A 137 -29.01 28.48 -24.78
CA GLU A 137 -28.74 29.18 -23.51
C GLU A 137 -27.26 29.56 -23.35
N ILE A 138 -26.33 28.72 -23.83
CA ILE A 138 -24.88 28.99 -23.77
C ILE A 138 -24.55 30.18 -24.69
N VAL A 139 -25.13 30.22 -25.88
CA VAL A 139 -24.96 31.32 -26.85
C VAL A 139 -25.52 32.62 -26.27
N ARG A 140 -26.73 32.59 -25.69
CA ARG A 140 -27.35 33.73 -25.01
C ARG A 140 -26.51 34.26 -23.85
N GLN A 141 -26.02 33.37 -22.98
CA GLN A 141 -25.17 33.75 -21.85
C GLN A 141 -23.86 34.40 -22.32
N PHE A 142 -23.22 33.85 -23.35
CA PHE A 142 -22.01 34.44 -23.92
C PHE A 142 -22.26 35.87 -24.43
N ILE A 143 -23.35 36.08 -25.19
CA ILE A 143 -23.73 37.40 -25.73
C ILE A 143 -24.07 38.38 -24.60
N ALA A 144 -24.83 37.93 -23.59
CA ALA A 144 -25.18 38.75 -22.43
C ALA A 144 -23.95 39.19 -21.63
N ASN A 145 -22.96 38.31 -21.46
CA ASN A 145 -21.71 38.61 -20.74
C ASN A 145 -20.75 39.54 -21.50
N GLN A 146 -20.85 39.63 -22.83
CA GLN A 146 -20.05 40.56 -23.65
C GLN A 146 -20.63 41.99 -23.68
N ASN A 147 -21.91 42.15 -23.35
CA ASN A 147 -22.63 43.42 -23.37
C ASN A 147 -22.74 44.10 -21.99
N ASN A 148 -22.19 43.48 -20.94
CA ASN A 148 -22.01 44.03 -19.59
C ASN A 148 -20.56 44.49 -19.39
#